data_AF-A0A437NHD5-F1
#
_entry.id   AF-A0A437NHD5-F1
#
_cell.length_a   1.000
_cell.length_b   1.000
_cell.length_c   1.000
_cell.angle_alpha   90.00
_cell.angle_beta   90.00
_cell.angle_gamma   90.00
#
_symmetry.space_group_name_H-M   'P 1'
#
loop_
_entity.id
_entity.type
_entity.pdbx_description
1 polymer ?
#
loop_
_entity_poly.entity_id
_entity_poly.type
_entity_poly.pdbx_seq_one_letter_code
_entity_poly.pdbx_strand_id
1 'polypeptide(L)'
;PLLADGLPRDYRLTRAVGIFGQVMAEYMLTYMLGHEREVLSRLVSQVERRWDDRPGRTLEGRKVLIVGTGDIGQRVAEFLQPFGVVLYGVASTAREQAPFVEVAALADLPRMVGQVDYVINLLPDTPATHDLYDAALFKCFLPTA
;
A
#
# COMPACT_ATOMS: atom_id res chain seq x y z
N PRO A 1 -21.64 -12.57 7.68
CA PRO A 1 -21.29 -11.15 7.94
C PRO A 1 -21.94 -10.67 9.25
N LEU A 2 -21.16 -10.10 10.18
CA LEU A 2 -21.67 -9.55 11.46
C LEU A 2 -22.57 -8.29 11.29
N LEU A 3 -22.82 -7.91 10.04
CA LEU A 3 -23.64 -6.78 9.59
C LEU A 3 -24.66 -7.20 8.52
N ALA A 4 -25.00 -8.49 8.43
CA ALA A 4 -26.00 -8.96 7.47
C ALA A 4 -27.39 -8.34 7.76
N ASP A 5 -28.14 -8.07 6.70
CA ASP A 5 -29.52 -7.62 6.81
C ASP A 5 -30.36 -8.67 7.56
N GLY A 6 -31.10 -8.21 8.57
CA GLY A 6 -31.93 -9.07 9.44
C GLY A 6 -31.28 -9.52 10.74
N LEU A 7 -30.00 -9.19 11.00
CA LEU A 7 -29.42 -9.38 12.33
C LEU A 7 -30.01 -8.37 13.34
N PRO A 8 -30.16 -8.75 14.62
CA PRO A 8 -30.48 -7.81 15.69
C PRO A 8 -29.49 -6.64 15.69
N ARG A 9 -29.89 -5.47 16.22
CA ARG A 9 -29.00 -4.30 16.33
C ARG A 9 -28.89 -3.79 17.77
N ASP A 10 -29.49 -4.50 18.70
CA ASP A 10 -29.51 -4.26 20.14
C ASP A 10 -28.26 -4.84 20.83
N TYR A 11 -27.10 -4.72 20.19
CA TYR A 11 -25.82 -5.14 20.77
C TYR A 11 -24.74 -4.11 20.51
N ARG A 12 -23.71 -4.15 21.33
CA ARG A 12 -22.49 -3.35 21.12
C ARG A 12 -21.54 -4.12 20.22
N LEU A 13 -21.30 -3.60 19.02
CA LEU A 13 -20.24 -4.08 18.14
C LEU A 13 -18.95 -3.31 18.41
N THR A 14 -17.85 -4.03 18.63
CA THR A 14 -16.51 -3.45 18.75
C THR A 14 -15.58 -4.10 17.74
N ARG A 15 -14.60 -3.33 17.26
CA ARG A 15 -13.55 -3.80 16.35
C ARG A 15 -12.20 -3.79 17.05
N ALA A 16 -11.29 -4.66 16.62
CA ALA A 16 -9.88 -4.58 17.00
C ALA A 16 -9.21 -3.44 16.21
N VAL A 17 -8.58 -2.50 16.92
CA VAL A 17 -7.97 -1.30 16.34
C VAL A 17 -6.58 -1.11 16.92
N GLY A 18 -5.64 -0.59 16.12
CA GLY A 18 -4.30 -0.21 16.61
C GLY A 18 -3.31 -1.36 16.78
N ILE A 19 -3.72 -2.62 16.65
CA ILE A 19 -2.85 -3.78 16.89
C ILE A 19 -2.15 -4.32 15.62
N PHE A 20 -2.59 -3.90 14.43
CA PHE A 20 -2.12 -4.49 13.17
C PHE A 20 -1.02 -3.68 12.47
N GLY A 21 -0.76 -2.45 12.90
CA GLY A 21 0.13 -1.52 12.20
C GLY A 21 1.53 -2.08 11.97
N GLN A 22 2.14 -2.68 13.00
CA GLN A 22 3.50 -3.24 12.89
C GLN A 22 3.56 -4.44 11.94
N VAL A 23 2.68 -5.43 12.10
CA VAL A 23 2.67 -6.64 11.27
C VAL A 23 2.42 -6.30 9.80
N MET A 24 1.53 -5.34 9.53
CA MET A 24 1.29 -4.87 8.17
C MET A 24 2.48 -4.11 7.60
N ALA A 25 3.17 -3.29 8.40
CA ALA A 25 4.38 -2.60 7.96
C ALA A 25 5.52 -3.57 7.62
N GLU A 26 5.75 -4.57 8.47
CA GLU A 26 6.70 -5.66 8.21
C GLU A 26 6.35 -6.43 6.92
N TYR A 27 5.07 -6.74 6.74
CA TYR A 27 4.58 -7.39 5.52
C TYR A 27 4.89 -6.55 4.28
N MET A 28 4.47 -5.28 4.26
CA MET A 28 4.67 -4.41 3.08
C MET A 28 6.16 -4.24 2.76
N LEU A 29 6.98 -3.96 3.76
CA LEU A 29 8.43 -3.82 3.58
C LEU A 29 9.07 -5.11 3.02
N THR A 30 8.65 -6.28 3.51
CA THR A 30 9.14 -7.59 3.05
C THR A 30 8.89 -7.76 1.55
N TYR A 31 7.68 -7.51 1.07
CA TYR A 31 7.35 -7.68 -0.35
C TYR A 31 8.00 -6.62 -1.23
N MET A 32 8.06 -5.37 -0.77
CA MET A 32 8.74 -4.29 -1.50
C MET A 32 10.23 -4.58 -1.68
N LEU A 33 10.94 -4.96 -0.62
CA LEU A 33 12.35 -5.37 -0.72
C LEU A 33 12.51 -6.65 -1.54
N GLY A 34 11.61 -7.62 -1.37
CA GLY A 34 11.58 -8.85 -2.17
C GLY A 34 11.51 -8.58 -3.67
N HIS A 35 10.70 -7.59 -4.05
CA HIS A 35 10.55 -7.13 -5.43
C HIS A 35 11.79 -6.37 -5.93
N GLU A 36 12.27 -5.33 -5.24
CA GLU A 36 13.45 -4.57 -5.69
C GLU A 36 14.71 -5.44 -5.79
N ARG A 37 14.84 -6.46 -4.92
CA ARG A 37 15.99 -7.38 -4.91
C ARG A 37 15.76 -8.63 -5.77
N GLU A 38 14.62 -8.72 -6.47
CA GLU A 38 14.13 -9.88 -7.23
C GLU A 38 14.44 -11.23 -6.55
N VAL A 39 14.11 -11.34 -5.26
CA VAL A 39 14.51 -12.47 -4.41
C VAL A 39 14.01 -13.80 -4.99
N LEU A 40 12.76 -13.84 -5.47
CA LEU A 40 12.17 -15.04 -6.05
C LEU A 40 12.85 -15.44 -7.37
N SER A 41 13.19 -14.46 -8.23
CA SER A 41 13.90 -14.76 -9.48
C SER A 41 15.29 -15.32 -9.22
N ARG A 42 15.99 -14.80 -8.19
CA ARG A 42 17.31 -15.30 -7.80
C ARG A 42 17.23 -16.68 -7.18
N LEU A 43 16.17 -16.99 -6.44
CA LEU A 43 15.92 -18.35 -5.95
C LEU A 43 15.78 -19.35 -7.11
N VAL A 44 15.06 -18.98 -8.17
CA VAL A 44 14.95 -19.82 -9.38
C VAL A 44 16.32 -20.03 -10.02
N SER A 45 17.10 -18.95 -10.24
CA SER A 45 18.47 -19.04 -10.77
C SER A 45 19.36 -19.96 -9.90
N GLN A 46 19.22 -19.88 -8.56
CA GLN A 46 19.97 -20.73 -7.63
C GLN A 46 19.61 -22.22 -7.78
N VAL A 47 18.32 -22.56 -7.89
CA VAL A 47 17.86 -23.93 -8.12
C VAL A 47 18.41 -24.48 -9.44
N GLU A 48 18.44 -23.64 -10.47
CA GLU A 48 19.04 -23.94 -11.77
C GLU A 48 20.58 -24.01 -11.76
N ARG A 49 21.21 -23.69 -10.62
CA ARG A 49 22.67 -23.57 -10.46
C ARG A 49 23.28 -22.55 -11.42
N ARG A 50 22.52 -21.52 -11.77
CA ARG A 50 22.93 -20.41 -12.62
C ARG A 50 23.26 -19.21 -11.74
N TRP A 51 24.44 -18.63 -11.97
CA TRP A 51 24.79 -17.36 -11.33
C TRP A 51 23.98 -16.22 -11.96
N ASP A 52 23.34 -15.41 -11.12
CA ASP A 52 22.52 -14.27 -11.52
C ASP A 52 23.20 -12.98 -11.03
N ASP A 53 23.94 -12.35 -11.93
CA ASP A 53 24.74 -11.15 -11.67
C ASP A 53 23.99 -9.84 -11.94
N ARG A 54 22.71 -9.90 -12.29
CA ARG A 54 21.90 -8.70 -12.50
C ARG A 54 21.98 -7.81 -11.24
N PRO A 55 22.11 -6.49 -11.37
CA PRO A 55 22.07 -5.61 -10.21
C PRO A 55 20.68 -5.64 -9.58
N GLY A 56 20.62 -5.72 -8.25
CA GLY A 56 19.38 -5.49 -7.52
C GLY A 56 19.04 -4.00 -7.55
N ARG A 57 17.75 -3.68 -7.51
CA ARG A 57 17.26 -2.31 -7.37
C ARG A 57 17.21 -1.91 -5.89
N THR A 58 16.85 -0.66 -5.63
CA THR A 58 16.76 -0.06 -4.28
C THR A 58 15.39 0.58 -4.08
N LEU A 59 14.96 0.65 -2.82
CA LEU A 59 13.78 1.44 -2.44
C LEU A 59 14.08 2.94 -2.38
N GLU A 60 15.35 3.33 -2.24
CA GLU A 60 15.74 4.73 -2.18
C GLU A 60 15.25 5.50 -3.41
N GLY A 61 14.53 6.59 -3.19
CA GLY A 61 13.92 7.42 -4.24
C GLY A 61 12.62 6.89 -4.83
N ARG A 62 12.18 5.67 -4.50
CA ARG A 62 10.88 5.14 -4.97
C ARG A 62 9.72 5.94 -4.41
N LYS A 63 8.75 6.23 -5.26
CA LYS A 63 7.51 6.90 -4.87
C LYS A 63 6.47 5.88 -4.48
N VAL A 64 5.95 5.99 -3.26
CA VAL A 64 4.99 5.05 -2.69
C VAL A 64 3.70 5.78 -2.34
N LEU A 65 2.58 5.35 -2.92
CA LEU A 65 1.26 5.84 -2.59
C LEU A 65 0.57 4.90 -1.60
N ILE A 66 0.22 5.42 -0.42
CA ILE A 66 -0.58 4.70 0.57
C ILE A 66 -2.02 5.17 0.47
N VAL A 67 -2.90 4.31 -0.02
CA VAL A 67 -4.34 4.56 -0.15
C VAL A 67 -5.02 4.11 1.12
N GLY A 68 -5.29 5.07 2.02
CA GLY A 68 -5.75 4.84 3.38
C GLY A 68 -4.71 5.23 4.43
N THR A 69 -4.68 6.50 4.82
CA THR A 69 -3.70 7.04 5.80
C THR A 69 -4.19 7.00 7.27
N GLY A 70 -4.94 5.96 7.65
CA GLY A 70 -5.30 5.70 9.05
C GLY A 70 -4.14 5.09 9.85
N ASP A 71 -4.41 4.53 11.04
CA ASP A 71 -3.39 3.98 11.95
C ASP A 71 -2.40 3.02 11.25
N ILE A 72 -2.89 2.12 10.39
CA ILE A 72 -2.04 1.17 9.65
C ILE A 72 -1.21 1.91 8.60
N GLY A 73 -1.84 2.78 7.79
CA GLY A 73 -1.13 3.52 6.74
C GLY A 73 -0.05 4.44 7.28
N GLN A 74 -0.31 5.08 8.42
CA GLN A 74 0.68 5.88 9.14
C GLN A 74 1.87 5.01 9.59
N ARG A 75 1.60 3.85 10.19
CA ARG A 75 2.64 2.95 10.66
C ARG A 75 3.51 2.40 9.53
N VAL A 76 2.88 2.07 8.40
CA VAL A 76 3.58 1.66 7.17
C VAL A 76 4.48 2.81 6.67
N ALA A 77 3.96 4.04 6.62
CA ALA A 77 4.73 5.22 6.20
C ALA A 77 5.99 5.43 7.06
N GLU A 78 5.86 5.33 8.38
CA GLU A 78 6.99 5.44 9.33
C GLU A 78 8.05 4.36 9.11
N PHE A 79 7.65 3.13 8.77
CA PHE A 79 8.58 2.02 8.51
C PHE A 79 9.33 2.18 7.20
N LEU A 80 8.67 2.77 6.19
CA LEU A 80 9.27 2.98 4.89
C LEU A 80 10.19 4.20 4.86
N GLN A 81 9.92 5.23 5.66
CA GLN A 81 10.68 6.48 5.64
C GLN A 81 12.21 6.31 5.76
N PRO A 82 12.76 5.45 6.64
CA PRO A 82 14.20 5.21 6.72
C PRO A 82 14.83 4.58 5.47
N PHE A 83 14.03 4.01 4.57
CA PHE A 83 14.50 3.43 3.29
C PHE A 83 14.62 4.49 2.18
N GLY A 84 14.38 5.76 2.48
CA GLY A 84 14.54 6.86 1.51
C GLY A 84 13.46 6.90 0.43
N VAL A 85 12.30 6.28 0.67
CA VAL A 85 11.15 6.39 -0.24
C VAL A 85 10.51 7.78 -0.15
N VAL A 86 9.82 8.20 -1.20
CA VAL A 86 8.97 9.40 -1.23
C VAL A 86 7.52 8.97 -1.01
N LEU A 87 6.92 9.43 0.08
CA LEU A 87 5.61 8.97 0.52
C LEU A 87 4.49 9.91 0.08
N TYR A 88 3.46 9.34 -0.53
CA TYR A 88 2.20 10.01 -0.87
C TYR A 88 1.04 9.27 -0.21
N GLY A 89 -0.03 9.99 0.09
CA GLY A 89 -1.21 9.45 0.72
C GLY A 89 -2.49 9.75 -0.05
N VAL A 90 -3.48 8.88 0.09
CA VAL A 90 -4.86 9.16 -0.27
C VAL A 90 -5.75 8.87 0.93
N ALA A 91 -6.67 9.79 1.21
CA ALA A 91 -7.65 9.67 2.28
C ALA A 91 -9.04 10.11 1.81
N SER A 92 -10.05 9.93 2.65
CA SER A 92 -11.41 10.42 2.38
C SER A 92 -11.45 11.92 2.08
N THR A 93 -10.61 12.70 2.76
CA THR A 93 -10.43 14.14 2.55
C THR A 93 -8.94 14.47 2.51
N ALA A 94 -8.56 15.41 1.66
CA ALA A 94 -7.20 15.95 1.62
C ALA A 94 -6.85 16.57 2.98
N ARG A 95 -5.59 16.41 3.40
CA ARG A 95 -5.06 16.94 4.67
C ARG A 95 -3.54 16.96 4.66
N GLU A 96 -2.96 17.75 5.55
CA GLU A 96 -1.54 17.60 5.88
C GLU A 96 -1.37 16.45 6.88
N GLN A 97 -0.42 15.57 6.62
CA GLN A 97 -0.13 14.44 7.50
C GLN A 97 1.31 14.00 7.25
N ALA A 98 2.20 14.22 8.23
CA ALA A 98 3.56 13.68 8.15
C ALA A 98 3.53 12.14 8.24
N PRO A 99 4.46 11.41 7.59
CA PRO A 99 5.59 11.89 6.79
C PRO A 99 5.28 12.04 5.28
N PHE A 100 4.00 12.09 4.90
CA PHE A 100 3.61 12.18 3.49
C PHE A 100 3.95 13.57 2.91
N VAL A 101 4.43 13.58 1.66
CA VAL A 101 4.64 14.79 0.87
C VAL A 101 3.30 15.45 0.53
N GLU A 102 2.30 14.63 0.20
CA GLU A 102 0.92 15.05 -0.10
C GLU A 102 -0.03 13.96 0.39
N VAL A 103 -1.13 14.33 1.05
CA VAL A 103 -2.29 13.45 1.22
C VAL A 103 -3.49 14.05 0.49
N ALA A 104 -3.83 13.44 -0.65
CA ALA A 104 -4.93 13.87 -1.51
C ALA A 104 -6.27 13.23 -1.12
N ALA A 105 -7.36 13.74 -1.68
CA ALA A 105 -8.67 13.13 -1.52
C ALA A 105 -8.81 11.88 -2.41
N LEU A 106 -9.74 10.98 -2.07
CA LEU A 106 -9.98 9.75 -2.82
C LEU A 106 -10.28 10.00 -4.31
N ALA A 107 -10.96 11.11 -4.62
CA ALA A 107 -11.25 11.51 -6.00
C ALA A 107 -9.99 11.79 -6.84
N ASP A 108 -8.86 12.10 -6.20
CA ASP A 108 -7.58 12.37 -6.86
C ASP A 108 -6.76 11.09 -7.11
N LEU A 109 -7.24 9.92 -6.66
CA LEU A 109 -6.51 8.66 -6.80
C LEU A 109 -6.06 8.37 -8.24
N PRO A 110 -6.88 8.56 -9.30
CA PRO A 110 -6.45 8.34 -10.68
C PRO A 110 -5.24 9.20 -11.10
N ARG A 111 -5.16 10.45 -10.60
CA ARG A 111 -4.03 11.34 -10.84
C ARG A 111 -2.76 10.84 -10.13
N MET A 112 -2.92 10.30 -8.93
CA MET A 112 -1.80 9.91 -8.07
C MET A 112 -1.15 8.60 -8.49
N VAL A 113 -1.94 7.60 -8.89
CA VAL A 113 -1.41 6.28 -9.29
C VAL A 113 -0.51 6.33 -10.52
N GLY A 114 -0.68 7.33 -11.39
CA GLY A 114 0.16 7.52 -12.58
C GLY A 114 1.51 8.16 -12.33
N GLN A 115 1.88 8.39 -11.06
CA GLN A 115 3.10 9.12 -10.69
C GLN A 115 3.97 8.39 -9.68
N VAL A 116 3.59 7.16 -9.30
CA VAL A 116 4.22 6.41 -8.19
C VAL A 116 4.67 5.02 -8.64
N ASP A 117 5.74 4.52 -8.03
CA ASP A 117 6.30 3.19 -8.30
C ASP A 117 5.55 2.08 -7.56
N TYR A 118 4.92 2.40 -6.43
CA TYR A 118 4.16 1.45 -5.60
C TYR A 118 2.84 2.04 -5.16
N VAL A 119 1.80 1.20 -5.14
CA VAL A 119 0.49 1.54 -4.56
C VAL A 119 0.14 0.52 -3.49
N ILE A 120 -0.10 0.99 -2.26
CA ILE A 120 -0.47 0.17 -1.10
C ILE A 120 -1.92 0.50 -0.74
N ASN A 121 -2.84 -0.43 -0.97
CA ASN A 121 -4.24 -0.28 -0.58
C ASN A 121 -4.47 -0.75 0.87
N LEU A 122 -4.92 0.17 1.72
CA LEU A 122 -5.29 -0.07 3.12
C LEU A 122 -6.69 0.48 3.44
N LEU A 123 -7.52 0.68 2.42
CA LEU A 123 -8.89 1.16 2.60
C LEU A 123 -9.77 0.09 3.25
N PRO A 124 -10.70 0.48 4.13
CA PRO A 124 -11.78 -0.41 4.53
C PRO A 124 -12.68 -0.71 3.33
N ASP A 125 -13.33 -1.87 3.35
CA ASP A 125 -14.38 -2.21 2.39
C ASP A 125 -15.69 -1.49 2.78
N THR A 126 -16.11 -0.55 1.94
CA THR A 126 -17.31 0.27 2.09
C THR A 126 -17.92 0.53 0.72
N PRO A 127 -19.20 0.93 0.61
CA PRO A 127 -19.79 1.29 -0.68
C PRO A 127 -19.01 2.36 -1.47
N ALA A 128 -18.27 3.24 -0.78
CA ALA A 128 -17.46 4.29 -1.40
C ALA A 128 -16.08 3.81 -1.89
N THR A 129 -15.64 2.63 -1.47
CA THR A 129 -14.31 2.05 -1.77
C THR A 129 -14.41 0.70 -2.48
N HIS A 130 -15.63 0.19 -2.64
CA HIS A 130 -15.93 -1.02 -3.38
C HIS A 130 -15.55 -0.87 -4.86
N ASP A 131 -14.90 -1.89 -5.42
CA ASP A 131 -14.43 -1.92 -6.81
C ASP A 131 -13.63 -0.69 -7.27
N LEU A 132 -12.95 -0.03 -6.32
CA LEU A 132 -12.12 1.14 -6.64
C LEU A 132 -11.00 0.82 -7.64
N TYR A 133 -10.46 -0.40 -7.57
CA TYR A 133 -9.39 -0.88 -8.45
C TYR A 133 -9.98 -1.61 -9.65
N ASP A 134 -10.57 -0.84 -10.56
CA ASP A 134 -11.14 -1.32 -11.81
C ASP A 134 -10.16 -1.19 -12.99
N ALA A 135 -10.60 -1.68 -14.16
CA ALA A 135 -9.81 -1.59 -15.39
C ALA A 135 -9.52 -0.15 -15.84
N ALA A 136 -10.34 0.83 -15.46
CA ALA A 136 -10.09 2.24 -15.79
C ALA A 136 -8.97 2.79 -14.91
N LEU A 137 -8.98 2.50 -13.61
CA LEU A 137 -7.94 2.93 -12.69
C LEU A 137 -6.61 2.26 -13.04
N PHE A 138 -6.57 0.96 -13.34
CA PHE A 138 -5.33 0.28 -13.73
C PHE A 138 -4.68 0.86 -15.00
N LYS A 139 -5.45 1.45 -15.92
CA LYS A 139 -4.88 2.16 -17.08
C LYS A 139 -4.15 3.45 -16.71
N CYS A 140 -4.45 4.01 -15.54
CA CYS A 140 -3.77 5.20 -15.03
C CYS A 140 -2.43 4.88 -14.34
N PHE A 141 -2.14 3.61 -14.03
CA PHE A 141 -0.90 3.23 -13.35
C PHE A 141 0.31 3.43 -14.27
N LEU A 142 1.49 3.68 -13.67
CA LEU A 142 2.73 3.52 -14.41
C LEU A 142 2.86 2.08 -14.91
N PRO A 143 3.32 1.82 -16.15
CA PRO A 143 3.48 0.45 -16.67
C PRO A 143 4.44 -0.44 -15.86
N THR A 144 5.26 0.17 -15.00
CA THR A 144 6.25 -0.49 -14.15
C THR A 144 5.83 -0.61 -12.69
N ALA A 145 4.67 -0.04 -12.32
CA ALA A 145 4.12 -0.07 -10.97
C ALA A 145 3.27 -1.33 -10.73
#